data_AF-D5SZY3-F1
#
_entry.id   AF-D5SZY3-F1
#
_cell.length_a   1.000
_cell.length_b   1.000
_cell.length_c   1.000
_cell.angle_alpha   90.00
_cell.angle_beta   90.00
_cell.angle_gamma   90.00
#
_symmetry.space_group_name_H-M   'P 1'
#
loop_
_entity.id
_entity.type
_entity.pdbx_description
1 polymer ?
#
loop_
_entity_poly.entity_id
_entity_poly.type
_entity_poly.pdbx_seq_one_letter_code
_entity_poly.pdbx_strand_id
1 'polypeptide(L)'
;MNQIDAIIVDIKKMFAKQPNTIYEVRVVDQIYSKKVNIFFEYYKIGKATHSQQIARLDSEYREQIPEIITKIRKETGLTVNTNI
;
A
#
# COMPACT_ATOMS: atom_id res chain seq x y z
N MET A 1 8.04 -9.12 14.88
CA MET A 1 7.11 -9.14 13.73
C MET A 1 7.78 -8.36 12.61
N ASN A 2 7.87 -8.90 11.38
CA ASN A 2 8.48 -8.18 10.26
C ASN A 2 7.65 -6.91 9.97
N GLN A 3 8.32 -5.80 9.67
CA GLN A 3 7.67 -4.52 9.37
C GLN A 3 6.62 -4.65 8.25
N ILE A 4 6.90 -5.48 7.25
CA ILE A 4 5.97 -5.76 6.15
C ILE A 4 4.74 -6.56 6.62
N ASP A 5 4.91 -7.50 7.56
CA ASP A 5 3.78 -8.26 8.11
C ASP A 5 2.86 -7.36 8.92
N ALA A 6 3.41 -6.40 9.68
CA ALA A 6 2.62 -5.40 10.40
C ALA A 6 1.78 -4.55 9.44
N ILE A 7 2.36 -4.10 8.33
CA ILE A 7 1.66 -3.33 7.29
C ILE A 7 0.50 -4.13 6.70
N ILE A 8 0.70 -5.42 6.42
CA ILE A 8 -0.34 -6.30 5.89
C ILE A 8 -1.49 -6.46 6.90
N VAL A 9 -1.18 -6.60 8.18
CA VAL A 9 -2.19 -6.65 9.25
C VAL A 9 -3.00 -5.35 9.28
N ASP A 10 -2.35 -4.20 9.16
CA ASP A 10 -3.03 -2.90 9.16
C ASP A 10 -3.90 -2.69 7.91
N ILE A 11 -3.42 -3.10 6.73
CA ILE A 11 -4.24 -3.10 5.50
C ILE A 11 -5.50 -3.97 5.69
N LYS A 12 -5.35 -5.19 6.24
CA LYS A 12 -6.48 -6.09 6.50
C LYS A 12 -7.49 -5.50 7.48
N LYS A 13 -7.05 -4.73 8.48
CA LYS A 13 -7.95 -4.02 9.42
C LYS A 13 -8.67 -2.84 8.76
N MET A 14 -8.00 -2.12 7.85
CA MET A 14 -8.59 -0.98 7.14
C MET A 14 -9.54 -1.41 6.03
N PHE A 15 -9.38 -2.63 5.50
CA PHE A 15 -10.27 -3.18 4.50
C PHE A 15 -11.64 -3.52 5.09
N ALA A 16 -12.63 -2.67 4.79
CA ALA A 16 -14.03 -2.92 5.10
C ALA A 16 -14.82 -2.98 3.80
N LYS A 17 -15.30 -4.17 3.40
CA LYS A 17 -16.00 -4.35 2.12
C LYS A 17 -17.24 -3.46 2.02
N GLN A 18 -17.22 -2.48 1.12
CA GLN A 18 -18.34 -1.59 0.82
C GLN A 18 -18.74 -1.69 -0.65
N PRO A 19 -20.05 -1.53 -0.98
CA PRO A 19 -20.51 -1.55 -2.37
C PRO A 19 -19.91 -0.39 -3.17
N ASN A 20 -19.65 -0.64 -4.46
CA ASN A 20 -19.13 0.33 -5.42
C ASN A 20 -17.87 1.08 -4.96
N THR A 21 -17.05 0.44 -4.11
CA THR A 21 -15.83 1.02 -3.56
C THR A 21 -14.64 0.20 -4.02
N ILE A 22 -13.65 0.88 -4.58
CA ILE A 22 -12.39 0.30 -5.01
C ILE A 22 -11.36 0.55 -3.90
N TYR A 23 -10.55 -0.46 -3.61
CA TYR A 23 -9.49 -0.43 -2.61
C TYR A 23 -8.17 -0.80 -3.28
N GLU A 24 -7.16 0.03 -3.07
CA GLU A 24 -5.85 -0.10 -3.69
C GLU A 24 -4.78 0.20 -2.66
N VAL A 25 -3.60 -0.38 -2.86
CA VAL A 25 -2.41 -0.01 -2.08
C VAL A 25 -1.45 0.67 -3.04
N ARG A 26 -0.99 1.87 -2.68
CA ARG A 26 -0.04 2.63 -3.49
C ARG A 26 1.33 2.63 -2.83
N VAL A 27 2.32 2.14 -3.54
CA VAL A 27 3.74 2.17 -3.14
C VAL A 27 4.44 3.26 -3.94
N VAL A 28 5.08 4.18 -3.23
CA VAL A 28 5.77 5.33 -3.81
C VAL A 28 7.22 5.32 -3.38
N ASP A 29 8.14 5.23 -4.35
CA ASP A 29 9.56 5.41 -4.11
C ASP A 29 9.92 6.90 -4.11
N GLN A 30 10.21 7.46 -2.94
CA GLN A 30 10.66 8.85 -2.84
C GLN A 30 12.17 8.91 -2.99
N ILE A 31 12.62 9.02 -4.25
CA ILE A 31 14.03 8.97 -4.63
C ILE A 31 14.91 9.95 -3.84
N TYR A 32 14.47 11.20 -3.73
CA TYR A 32 15.23 12.25 -3.04
C TYR A 32 15.25 12.11 -1.53
N SER A 33 14.13 11.64 -0.94
CA SER A 33 14.02 11.45 0.50
C SER A 33 14.58 10.11 0.97
N LYS A 34 14.95 9.21 0.05
CA LYS A 34 15.44 7.85 0.34
C LYS A 34 14.45 7.06 1.22
N LYS A 35 13.15 7.19 0.94
CA LYS A 35 12.07 6.50 1.66
C LYS A 35 11.10 5.84 0.69
N VAL A 36 10.53 4.72 1.09
CA VAL A 36 9.39 4.10 0.40
C VAL A 36 8.15 4.36 1.22
N ASN A 37 7.17 5.07 0.67
CA ASN A 37 5.91 5.33 1.37
C ASN A 37 4.84 4.39 0.82
N ILE A 38 3.99 3.91 1.72
CA ILE A 38 2.89 3.02 1.38
C ILE A 38 1.60 3.70 1.83
N PHE A 39 0.65 3.79 0.91
CA PHE A 39 -0.65 4.38 1.12
C PHE A 39 -1.74 3.32 0.92
N PHE A 40 -2.75 3.38 1.76
CA PHE A 40 -4.01 2.69 1.54
C PHE A 40 -4.97 3.69 0.89
N GLU A 41 -5.43 3.36 -0.32
CA GLU A 41 -6.30 4.22 -1.11
C GLU A 41 -7.67 3.55 -1.28
N TYR A 42 -8.73 4.33 -1.12
CA TYR A 42 -10.07 3.86 -1.41
C TYR A 42 -10.94 4.97 -2.00
N TYR A 43 -11.86 4.58 -2.88
CA TYR A 43 -12.76 5.52 -3.52
C TYR A 43 -14.04 4.83 -3.98
N LYS A 44 -15.14 5.58 -3.92
CA LYS A 44 -16.36 5.16 -4.62
C LYS A 44 -16.22 5.51 -6.10
N ILE A 45 -16.74 4.66 -6.98
CA ILE A 45 -16.71 4.92 -8.43
C ILE A 45 -17.35 6.29 -8.71
N GLY A 46 -16.62 7.15 -9.42
CA GLY A 46 -17.04 8.52 -9.73
C GLY A 46 -16.89 9.53 -8.58
N LYS A 47 -16.17 9.18 -7.51
CA LYS A 47 -15.83 10.09 -6.39
C LYS A 47 -14.31 10.24 -6.24
N ALA A 48 -13.91 11.26 -5.50
CA ALA A 48 -12.50 11.53 -5.21
C ALA A 48 -11.87 10.41 -4.38
N THR A 49 -10.57 10.21 -4.57
CA THR A 49 -9.78 9.21 -3.85
C THR A 49 -9.40 9.66 -2.46
N HIS A 50 -9.71 8.83 -1.47
CA HIS A 50 -9.13 8.95 -0.14
C HIS A 50 -7.80 8.20 -0.13
N SER A 51 -6.70 8.91 0.17
CA SER A 51 -5.37 8.35 0.25
C SER A 51 -4.83 8.56 1.66
N GLN A 52 -4.54 7.47 2.37
CA GLN A 52 -4.00 7.50 3.72
C GLN A 52 -2.63 6.84 3.76
N GLN A 53 -1.62 7.55 4.23
CA GLN A 53 -0.31 6.96 4.46
C GLN A 53 -0.38 5.98 5.64
N ILE A 54 0.02 4.73 5.40
CA ILE A 54 0.01 3.66 6.42
C ILE A 54 1.41 3.25 6.86
N ALA A 55 2.41 3.49 6.01
CA ALA A 55 3.80 3.17 6.35
C ALA A 55 4.80 4.09 5.66
N ARG A 56 5.97 4.19 6.29
CA ARG A 56 7.19 4.76 5.72
C ARG A 56 8.32 3.80 6.01
N LEU A 57 8.94 3.30 4.95
CA LEU A 57 10.10 2.41 5.00
C LEU A 57 11.36 3.19 4.60
N ASP A 58 12.49 2.76 5.12
CA ASP A 58 13.80 3.33 4.79
C ASP A 58 14.30 2.82 3.43
N SER A 59 15.37 3.45 2.92
CA SER A 59 15.90 3.16 1.58
C SER A 59 16.35 1.73 1.36
N GLU A 60 16.64 0.99 2.43
CA GLU A 60 17.03 -0.43 2.39
C GLU A 60 15.93 -1.30 1.77
N TYR A 61 14.68 -0.84 1.82
CA TYR A 61 13.53 -1.54 1.24
C TYR A 61 13.30 -1.22 -0.24
N ARG A 62 14.09 -0.33 -0.86
CA ARG A 62 13.90 0.05 -2.28
C ARG A 62 14.12 -1.13 -3.23
N GLU A 63 15.16 -1.92 -2.99
CA GLU A 63 15.44 -3.13 -3.77
C GLU A 63 14.37 -4.21 -3.55
N GLN A 64 13.70 -4.17 -2.39
CA GLN A 64 12.66 -5.13 -2.00
C GLN A 64 11.25 -4.70 -2.43
N ILE A 65 11.09 -3.54 -3.11
CA ILE A 65 9.78 -3.06 -3.59
C ILE A 65 9.01 -4.15 -4.37
N PRO A 66 9.62 -4.89 -5.32
CA PRO A 66 8.92 -5.95 -6.05
C PRO A 66 8.40 -7.08 -5.14
N GLU A 67 9.18 -7.45 -4.12
CA GLU A 67 8.82 -8.48 -3.16
C GLU A 67 7.70 -8.01 -2.22
N ILE A 68 7.78 -6.76 -1.74
CA ILE A 68 6.75 -6.13 -0.91
C ILE A 68 5.42 -6.09 -1.67
N ILE A 69 5.42 -5.68 -2.94
CA ILE A 69 4.23 -5.65 -3.79
C ILE A 69 3.63 -7.06 -3.93
N THR A 70 4.48 -8.03 -4.26
CA THR A 70 4.05 -9.42 -4.45
C THR A 70 3.42 -9.97 -3.19
N LYS A 71 4.04 -9.69 -2.03
CA LYS A 71 3.55 -10.14 -0.73
C LYS A 71 2.23 -9.47 -0.36
N ILE A 72 2.09 -8.15 -0.53
CA ILE A 72 0.84 -7.43 -0.28
C ILE A 72 -0.28 -7.95 -1.18
N ARG A 73 -0.04 -8.12 -2.49
CA ARG A 73 -1.04 -8.67 -3.43
C ARG A 73 -1.49 -10.06 -3.00
N LYS A 74 -0.54 -10.94 -2.67
CA LYS A 74 -0.82 -12.32 -2.26
C LYS A 74 -1.64 -12.39 -0.97
N GLU A 75 -1.29 -11.57 0.02
CA GLU A 75 -1.89 -11.64 1.36
C GLU A 75 -3.21 -10.88 1.50
N THR A 76 -3.42 -9.82 0.72
CA THR A 76 -4.59 -8.94 0.84
C THR A 76 -5.58 -9.11 -0.31
N GLY A 77 -5.14 -9.62 -1.47
CA GLY A 77 -5.93 -9.67 -2.69
C GLY A 77 -6.20 -8.30 -3.32
N LEU A 78 -5.61 -7.22 -2.79
CA LEU A 78 -5.80 -5.86 -3.30
C LEU A 78 -4.86 -5.57 -4.47
N THR A 79 -5.32 -4.69 -5.36
CA THR A 79 -4.47 -4.11 -6.39
C THR A 79 -3.39 -3.25 -5.73
N VAL A 80 -2.15 -3.42 -6.17
CA VAL A 80 -1.02 -2.62 -5.70
C VAL A 80 -0.48 -1.81 -6.87
N ASN A 81 -0.54 -0.49 -6.76
CA ASN A 81 -0.03 0.47 -7.73
C ASN A 81 1.36 0.95 -7.32
N THR A 82 2.24 1.09 -8.30
CA THR A 82 3.60 1.56 -8.11
C THR A 82 3.85 2.80 -8.94
N ASN A 83 4.27 3.87 -8.26
CA ASN A 83 4.96 4.99 -8.90
C ASN A 83 6.43 4.85 -8.55
N ILE A 84 7.21 4.30 -9.49
CA ILE A 84 8.66 4.17 -9.44
C ILE A 84 9.24 5.18 -10.43
#